data_AF-A0A6G1YT73-F1
#
_entry.id   AF-A0A6G1YT73-F1
#
_cell.length_a   1.000
_cell.length_b   1.000
_cell.length_c   1.000
_cell.angle_alpha   90.00
_cell.angle_beta   90.00
_cell.angle_gamma   90.00
#
_symmetry.space_group_name_H-M   'P 1'
#
loop_
_entity.id
_entity.type
_entity.pdbx_description
1 polymer ?
#
loop_
_entity_poly.entity_id
_entity_poly.type
_entity_poly.pdbx_seq_one_letter_code
_entity_poly.pdbx_strand_id
1 'polypeptide(L)'
;MSAAEYKHILRIAGKDIDGSRKIIVALSIVKGIGHNLAQVLLQSLKINPNLRLGFLTDKELADIESAIRDPARLGMPDWYLNRRKDMETGSNRHLITSDLDFMISNDIEREKSVMSWRGYRHMFGLRVRGQCTRTTGRKGGAVGVKKLARPMPGGPAGAPAAAAGVTQPATAATTTATPAKVKEAPSKESEKK
;
A
#
# COMPACT_ATOMS: atom_id res chain seq x y z
N MET A 1 10.23 -2.56 32.34
CA MET A 1 9.73 -2.00 31.06
C MET A 1 9.46 -3.18 30.14
N SER A 2 8.21 -3.60 30.03
CA SER A 2 7.82 -4.72 29.17
C SER A 2 8.15 -4.38 27.72
N ALA A 3 8.91 -5.25 27.05
CA ALA A 3 9.11 -5.14 25.61
C ALA A 3 7.73 -5.17 24.94
N ALA A 4 7.40 -4.14 24.15
CA ALA A 4 6.15 -4.12 23.41
C ALA A 4 6.15 -5.30 22.42
N GLU A 5 5.21 -6.22 22.58
CA GLU A 5 5.07 -7.38 21.70
C GLU A 5 4.75 -6.89 20.28
N TYR A 6 5.60 -7.28 19.33
CA TYR A 6 5.45 -6.87 17.94
C TYR A 6 4.59 -7.87 17.16
N LYS A 7 3.45 -7.40 16.65
CA LYS A 7 2.55 -8.18 15.81
C LYS A 7 2.87 -7.95 14.34
N HIS A 8 3.22 -9.03 13.63
CA HIS A 8 3.56 -8.96 12.21
C HIS A 8 2.34 -8.78 11.32
N ILE A 9 1.19 -9.32 11.72
CA ILE A 9 -0.07 -9.23 10.97
C ILE A 9 -1.16 -8.81 11.94
N LEU A 10 -1.90 -7.77 11.56
CA LEU A 10 -3.07 -7.30 12.29
C LEU A 10 -4.26 -7.28 11.33
N ARG A 11 -5.44 -7.66 11.84
CA ARG A 11 -6.67 -7.61 11.07
C ARG A 11 -7.51 -6.43 11.52
N ILE A 12 -7.84 -5.54 10.58
CA ILE A 12 -8.64 -4.32 10.84
C ILE A 12 -9.76 -4.25 9.81
N ALA A 13 -11.01 -4.11 10.29
CA ALA A 13 -12.20 -3.93 9.44
C ALA A 13 -12.31 -4.96 8.28
N GLY A 14 -11.98 -6.22 8.58
CA GLY A 14 -12.05 -7.35 7.64
C GLY A 14 -10.85 -7.49 6.69
N LYS A 15 -9.82 -6.65 6.79
CA LYS A 15 -8.57 -6.77 6.01
C LYS A 15 -7.37 -7.09 6.88
N ASP A 16 -6.48 -7.92 6.36
CA ASP A 16 -5.20 -8.25 6.99
C ASP A 16 -4.15 -7.23 6.54
N ILE A 17 -3.43 -6.66 7.51
CA ILE A 17 -2.49 -5.58 7.32
C ILE A 17 -1.15 -5.96 7.95
N ASP A 18 -0.09 -5.69 7.21
CA ASP A 18 1.28 -5.87 7.67
C ASP A 18 1.66 -4.85 8.74
N GLY A 19 2.15 -5.36 9.88
CA GLY A 19 2.60 -4.60 11.04
C GLY A 19 3.83 -3.73 10.79
N SER A 20 4.57 -3.99 9.71
CA SER A 20 5.77 -3.21 9.37
C SER A 20 5.43 -1.79 8.92
N ARG A 21 4.22 -1.57 8.39
CA ARG A 21 3.81 -0.28 7.84
C ARG A 21 3.51 0.73 8.95
N LYS A 22 3.69 2.02 8.64
CA LYS A 22 3.23 3.12 9.49
C LYS A 22 1.71 3.08 9.61
N ILE A 23 1.17 3.41 10.78
CA ILE A 23 -0.27 3.32 11.07
C ILE A 23 -1.11 4.09 10.04
N ILE A 24 -0.72 5.33 9.70
CA ILE A 24 -1.46 6.14 8.71
C ILE A 24 -1.62 5.42 7.37
N VAL A 25 -0.54 4.80 6.88
CA VAL A 25 -0.52 4.12 5.58
C VAL A 25 -1.26 2.78 5.67
N ALA A 26 -1.08 2.07 6.78
CA ALA A 26 -1.79 0.83 7.07
C ALA A 26 -3.31 1.01 7.01
N LEU A 27 -3.85 2.04 7.68
CA LEU A 27 -5.30 2.30 7.72
C LEU A 27 -5.87 2.63 6.33
N SER A 28 -5.10 3.26 5.45
CA SER A 28 -5.55 3.59 4.08
C SER A 28 -5.77 2.36 3.17
N ILE A 29 -5.34 1.17 3.60
CA ILE A 29 -5.59 -0.08 2.86
C ILE A 29 -7.05 -0.50 2.99
N VAL A 30 -7.71 -0.13 4.10
CA VAL A 30 -9.13 -0.36 4.32
C VAL A 30 -9.93 0.55 3.40
N LYS A 31 -10.86 -0.04 2.64
CA LYS A 31 -11.64 0.70 1.67
C LYS A 31 -12.64 1.60 2.40
N GLY A 32 -12.74 2.86 1.99
CA GLY A 32 -13.50 3.88 2.70
C GLY A 32 -12.64 4.78 3.59
N ILE A 33 -11.42 4.35 3.93
CA ILE A 33 -10.47 5.14 4.72
C ILE A 33 -9.36 5.70 3.83
N GLY A 34 -9.20 7.02 3.83
CA GLY A 34 -8.10 7.70 3.18
C GLY A 34 -7.00 8.13 4.16
N HIS A 35 -5.89 8.65 3.62
CA HIS A 35 -4.80 9.22 4.41
C HIS A 35 -5.29 10.30 5.39
N ASN A 36 -6.13 11.22 4.92
CA ASN A 36 -6.64 12.32 5.73
C ASN A 36 -7.56 11.82 6.86
N LEU A 37 -8.50 10.91 6.55
CA LEU A 37 -9.39 10.33 7.55
C LEU A 37 -8.60 9.58 8.62
N ALA A 38 -7.62 8.77 8.20
CA ALA A 38 -6.74 8.07 9.12
C ALA A 38 -5.98 9.04 10.04
N GLN A 39 -5.46 10.15 9.50
CA GLN A 39 -4.78 11.15 10.31
C GLN A 39 -5.71 11.81 11.34
N VAL A 40 -6.91 12.20 10.94
CA VAL A 40 -7.88 12.81 11.87
C VAL A 40 -8.32 11.82 12.95
N LEU A 41 -8.59 10.56 12.59
CA LEU A 41 -8.94 9.51 13.57
C LEU A 41 -7.83 9.30 14.60
N LEU A 42 -6.58 9.19 14.15
CA LEU A 42 -5.43 9.01 15.05
C LEU A 42 -5.21 10.23 15.94
N GLN A 43 -5.45 11.44 15.42
CA GLN A 43 -5.36 12.67 16.19
C GLN A 43 -6.45 12.76 17.27
N SER A 44 -7.68 12.37 16.95
CA SER A 44 -8.77 12.29 17.93
C SER A 44 -8.50 11.27 19.03
N LEU A 45 -7.91 10.12 18.68
CA LEU A 45 -7.50 9.08 19.63
C LEU A 45 -6.16 9.38 20.32
N LYS A 46 -5.47 10.47 19.96
CA LYS A 46 -4.15 10.85 20.46
C LYS A 46 -3.07 9.76 20.28
N ILE A 47 -3.21 8.95 19.24
CA ILE A 47 -2.22 7.92 18.88
C ILE A 47 -1.20 8.52 17.91
N ASN A 48 0.08 8.27 18.17
CA ASN A 48 1.16 8.79 17.32
C ASN A 48 1.10 8.20 15.90
N PRO A 49 0.89 9.03 14.86
CA PRO A 49 0.64 8.51 13.51
C PRO A 49 1.88 7.87 12.83
N ASN A 50 3.07 8.24 13.29
CA ASN A 50 4.34 7.76 12.75
C ASN A 50 4.79 6.40 13.30
N LEU A 51 4.11 5.88 14.33
CA LEU A 51 4.39 4.55 14.85
C LEU A 51 4.08 3.47 13.80
N ARG A 52 4.69 2.31 13.96
CA ARG A 52 4.37 1.14 13.15
C ARG A 52 3.15 0.43 13.74
N LEU A 53 2.35 -0.16 12.86
CA LEU A 53 1.11 -0.82 13.25
C LEU A 53 1.37 -2.01 14.20
N GLY A 54 2.49 -2.69 14.03
CA GLY A 54 2.86 -3.86 14.83
C GLY A 54 3.06 -3.60 16.33
N PHE A 55 3.21 -2.34 16.75
CA PHE A 55 3.37 -1.98 18.16
C PHE A 55 2.06 -1.54 18.84
N LEU A 56 0.92 -1.61 18.16
CA LEU A 56 -0.36 -1.26 18.78
C LEU A 56 -0.76 -2.25 19.86
N THR A 57 -1.31 -1.71 20.93
CA THR A 57 -2.02 -2.50 21.94
C THR A 57 -3.39 -2.94 21.44
N ASP A 58 -3.92 -4.04 21.98
CA ASP A 58 -5.25 -4.52 21.59
C ASP A 58 -6.38 -3.54 21.95
N LYS A 59 -6.15 -2.71 22.97
CA LYS A 59 -7.08 -1.63 23.35
C LYS A 59 -7.13 -0.54 22.30
N GLU A 60 -5.97 -0.02 21.89
CA GLU A 60 -5.87 0.97 20.81
C GLU A 60 -6.42 0.43 19.49
N LEU A 61 -6.24 -0.86 19.22
CA LEU A 61 -6.79 -1.52 18.04
C LEU A 61 -8.33 -1.54 18.07
N ALA A 62 -8.93 -1.91 19.20
CA ALA A 62 -10.38 -1.89 19.38
C ALA A 62 -10.95 -0.46 19.29
N ASP A 63 -10.24 0.52 19.87
CA ASP A 63 -10.62 1.93 19.79
C ASP A 63 -10.60 2.42 18.34
N ILE A 64 -9.55 2.10 17.58
CA ILE A 64 -9.46 2.40 16.15
C ILE A 64 -10.60 1.72 15.37
N GLU A 65 -10.91 0.46 15.66
CA GLU A 65 -11.99 -0.23 14.95
C GLU A 65 -13.35 0.42 15.24
N SER A 66 -13.63 0.79 16.49
CA SER A 66 -14.84 1.51 16.87
C SER A 66 -14.91 2.90 16.21
N ALA A 67 -13.78 3.60 16.14
CA ALA A 67 -13.64 4.91 15.52
C ALA A 67 -13.87 4.88 14.00
N ILE A 68 -13.47 3.77 13.35
CA ILE A 68 -13.67 3.54 11.93
C ILE A 68 -15.14 3.27 11.59
N ARG A 69 -15.83 2.48 12.43
CA ARG A 69 -17.25 2.16 12.20
C ARG A 69 -18.11 3.41 12.37
N ASP A 70 -17.91 4.14 13.46
CA ASP A 70 -18.73 5.31 13.80
C ASP A 70 -17.88 6.58 14.04
N PRO A 71 -17.35 7.19 12.97
CA PRO A 71 -16.56 8.42 13.09
C PRO A 71 -17.38 9.62 13.60
N ALA A 72 -18.71 9.60 13.45
CA ALA A 72 -19.59 10.65 13.93
C ALA A 72 -19.52 10.82 15.46
N ARG A 73 -19.24 9.74 16.20
CA ARG A 73 -19.14 9.78 17.67
C ARG A 73 -17.92 10.58 18.16
N LEU A 74 -16.88 10.69 17.34
CA LEU A 74 -15.65 11.39 17.65
C LEU A 74 -15.70 12.90 17.35
N GLY A 75 -16.89 13.44 17.10
CA GLY A 75 -17.07 14.86 16.77
C GLY A 75 -16.69 15.21 15.33
N MET A 76 -16.63 14.21 14.43
CA MET A 76 -16.45 14.46 13.01
C MET A 76 -17.69 15.15 12.45
N PRO A 77 -17.53 16.25 11.70
CA PRO A 77 -18.68 16.92 11.12
C PRO A 77 -19.26 16.10 9.97
N ASP A 78 -20.57 16.25 9.75
CA ASP A 78 -21.33 15.48 8.76
C ASP A 78 -20.71 15.50 7.36
N TRP A 79 -20.12 16.64 6.97
CA TRP A 79 -19.53 16.82 5.65
C TRP A 79 -18.28 15.97 5.40
N TYR A 80 -17.67 15.42 6.45
CA TYR A 80 -16.50 14.55 6.38
C TYR A 80 -16.86 13.08 6.11
N LEU A 81 -18.14 12.71 6.22
CA LEU A 81 -18.62 11.35 6.04
C LEU A 81 -18.80 11.01 4.55
N ASN A 82 -18.53 9.75 4.20
CA ASN A 82 -18.58 9.26 2.81
C ASN A 82 -20.00 9.25 2.25
N ARG A 83 -21.00 8.91 3.07
CA ARG A 83 -22.41 8.81 2.66
C ARG A 83 -23.27 9.73 3.52
N ARG A 84 -23.59 10.90 2.96
CA ARG A 84 -24.42 11.92 3.61
C ARG A 84 -25.83 11.85 3.05
N LYS A 85 -26.84 12.04 3.91
CA LYS A 85 -28.26 12.06 3.53
C LYS A 85 -28.64 10.86 2.66
N ASP A 86 -28.42 9.67 3.20
CA ASP A 86 -28.79 8.45 2.50
C ASP A 86 -30.29 8.44 2.14
N MET A 87 -30.65 7.93 0.96
CA MET A 87 -32.01 8.05 0.43
C MET A 87 -33.03 7.24 1.23
N GLU A 88 -32.63 6.07 1.74
CA GLU A 88 -33.53 5.17 2.47
C GLU A 88 -33.65 5.57 3.93
N THR A 89 -32.51 5.86 4.56
CA THR A 89 -32.45 6.02 6.02
C THR A 89 -32.39 7.48 6.47
N GLY A 90 -32.12 8.43 5.57
CA GLY A 90 -31.96 9.86 5.87
C GLY A 90 -30.74 10.21 6.74
N SER A 91 -30.11 9.22 7.37
CA SER A 91 -28.97 9.37 8.27
C SER A 91 -27.64 9.53 7.52
N ASN A 92 -26.68 10.21 8.15
CA ASN A 92 -25.31 10.30 7.65
C ASN A 92 -24.50 9.11 8.18
N ARG A 93 -23.81 8.40 7.28
CA ARG A 93 -23.05 7.19 7.59
C ARG A 93 -21.68 7.22 6.95
N HIS A 94 -20.73 6.57 7.60
CA HIS A 94 -19.44 6.26 6.99
C HIS A 94 -19.41 4.78 6.61
N LEU A 95 -19.36 4.49 5.31
CA LEU A 95 -19.33 3.13 4.80
C LEU A 95 -17.88 2.66 4.62
N ILE A 96 -17.63 1.42 4.99
CA ILE A 96 -16.32 0.77 4.94
C ILE A 96 -16.39 -0.57 4.18
N THR A 97 -15.26 -0.99 3.64
CA THR A 97 -15.03 -2.31 3.01
C THR A 97 -16.19 -2.76 2.09
N SER A 98 -16.96 -3.77 2.48
CA SER A 98 -18.02 -4.41 1.70
C SER A 98 -19.23 -3.50 1.50
N ASP A 99 -19.57 -2.72 2.53
CA ASP A 99 -20.80 -1.94 2.55
C ASP A 99 -20.72 -0.80 1.53
N LEU A 100 -19.52 -0.24 1.36
CA LEU A 100 -19.28 0.77 0.33
C LEU A 100 -19.47 0.20 -1.07
N ASP A 101 -19.00 -1.01 -1.34
CA ASP A 101 -19.12 -1.66 -2.65
C ASP A 101 -20.55 -2.08 -2.96
N PHE A 102 -21.26 -2.61 -1.97
CA PHE A 102 -22.66 -2.96 -2.09
C PHE A 102 -23.52 -1.73 -2.39
N MET A 103 -23.29 -0.63 -1.66
CA MET A 103 -24.06 0.60 -1.84
C MET A 103 -23.80 1.27 -3.19
N ILE A 104 -22.55 1.28 -3.68
CA ILE A 104 -22.23 1.78 -5.02
C ILE A 104 -22.92 0.94 -6.10
N SER A 105 -22.94 -0.38 -5.92
CA SER A 105 -23.58 -1.30 -6.87
C SER A 105 -25.10 -1.08 -6.91
N ASN A 106 -25.74 -0.97 -5.75
CA ASN A 106 -27.17 -0.67 -5.63
C ASN A 106 -27.51 0.70 -6.22
N ASP A 107 -26.67 1.72 -6.01
CA ASP A 107 -26.84 3.04 -6.62
C ASP A 107 -26.80 2.98 -8.17
N ILE A 108 -25.89 2.19 -8.75
CA ILE A 108 -25.79 1.99 -10.21
C ILE A 108 -26.99 1.18 -10.73
N GLU A 109 -27.41 0.15 -10.01
CA GLU A 109 -28.53 -0.69 -10.39
C GLU A 109 -29.85 0.10 -10.37
N ARG A 110 -30.04 0.96 -9.37
CA ARG A 110 -31.14 1.93 -9.34
C ARG A 110 -31.10 2.86 -10.56
N GLU A 111 -29.93 3.41 -10.90
CA GLU A 111 -29.80 4.29 -12.07
C GLU A 111 -30.18 3.58 -13.39
N LYS A 112 -29.88 2.29 -13.51
CA LYS A 112 -30.28 1.44 -14.63
C LYS A 112 -31.78 1.16 -14.64
N SER A 113 -32.36 0.81 -13.50
CA SER A 113 -33.80 0.54 -13.34
C SER A 113 -34.65 1.76 -13.70
N VAL A 114 -34.24 2.96 -13.26
CA VAL A 114 -34.92 4.24 -13.56
C VAL A 114 -34.73 4.67 -15.03
N MET A 115 -33.90 3.98 -15.81
CA MET A 115 -33.55 4.34 -17.20
C MET A 115 -33.01 5.77 -17.34
N SER A 116 -32.24 6.21 -16.33
CA SER A 116 -31.55 7.50 -16.37
C SER A 116 -30.43 7.48 -17.42
N TRP A 117 -30.06 8.65 -17.97
CA TRP A 117 -28.93 8.75 -18.92
C TRP A 117 -27.62 8.18 -18.34
N ARG A 118 -27.39 8.39 -17.02
CA ARG A 118 -26.24 7.82 -16.32
C ARG A 118 -26.32 6.30 -16.24
N GLY A 119 -27.50 5.75 -15.95
CA GLY A 119 -27.77 4.31 -15.98
C GLY A 119 -27.54 3.67 -17.34
N TYR A 120 -28.03 4.29 -18.41
CA TYR A 120 -27.78 3.86 -19.78
C TYR A 120 -26.26 3.81 -20.06
N ARG A 121 -25.53 4.88 -19.72
CA ARG A 121 -24.05 4.93 -19.87
C ARG A 121 -23.35 3.83 -19.06
N HIS A 122 -23.81 3.57 -17.83
CA HIS A 122 -23.32 2.46 -17.01
C HIS A 122 -23.60 1.09 -17.64
N MET A 123 -24.73 0.90 -18.32
CA MET A 123 -25.06 -0.33 -19.05
C MET A 123 -24.11 -0.57 -20.23
N PHE A 124 -23.78 0.46 -21.01
CA PHE A 124 -22.80 0.36 -22.11
C PHE A 124 -21.33 0.43 -21.65
N GLY A 125 -21.06 0.55 -20.34
CA GLY A 125 -19.70 0.70 -19.82
C GLY A 125 -18.99 1.97 -20.29
N LEU A 126 -19.76 3.01 -20.63
CA LEU A 126 -19.25 4.31 -21.08
C LEU A 126 -19.03 5.26 -19.90
N ARG A 127 -18.17 6.26 -20.11
CA ARG A 127 -17.82 7.26 -19.10
C ARG A 127 -19.01 8.17 -18.81
N VAL A 128 -19.35 8.40 -17.54
CA VAL A 128 -20.67 8.98 -17.18
C VAL A 128 -20.69 10.51 -17.10
N ARG A 129 -19.58 11.16 -16.70
CA ARG A 129 -19.51 12.61 -16.40
C ARG A 129 -19.39 13.53 -17.64
N GLY A 130 -20.02 13.19 -18.77
CA GLY A 130 -19.99 14.05 -19.97
C GLY A 130 -18.63 14.10 -20.70
N GLN A 131 -17.71 13.18 -20.40
CA GLN A 131 -16.38 13.15 -21.02
C GLN A 131 -16.47 12.86 -22.53
N CYS A 132 -15.63 13.53 -23.33
CA CYS A 132 -15.57 13.36 -24.78
C CYS A 132 -14.98 11.99 -25.17
N THR A 133 -15.80 11.09 -25.72
CA THR A 133 -15.42 9.71 -26.09
C THR A 133 -14.78 9.57 -27.48
N ARG A 134 -14.76 10.65 -28.29
CA ARG A 134 -14.16 10.63 -29.63
C ARG A 134 -12.63 10.47 -29.59
N THR A 135 -11.96 11.19 -28.69
CA THR A 135 -10.49 11.21 -28.60
C THR A 135 -9.99 10.48 -27.36
N THR A 136 -10.69 10.59 -26.22
CA THR A 136 -10.22 10.07 -24.93
C THR A 136 -10.81 8.71 -24.58
N GLY A 137 -10.10 7.94 -23.75
CA GLY A 137 -10.63 6.68 -23.19
C GLY A 137 -10.68 5.50 -24.15
N ARG A 138 -9.88 5.51 -25.22
CA ARG A 138 -9.72 4.39 -26.14
C ARG A 138 -8.93 3.27 -25.45
N LYS A 139 -9.46 2.04 -25.45
CA LYS A 139 -8.79 0.83 -24.93
C LYS A 139 -7.82 0.22 -25.96
N GLY A 140 -7.05 1.07 -26.64
CA GLY A 140 -5.91 0.65 -27.45
C GLY A 140 -4.65 0.82 -26.64
N GLY A 141 -3.78 -0.19 -26.61
CA GLY A 141 -2.46 -0.08 -25.98
C GLY A 141 -1.69 1.11 -26.56
N ALA A 142 -0.82 1.73 -25.76
CA ALA A 142 0.07 2.76 -26.26
C ALA A 142 0.91 2.19 -27.42
N VAL A 143 0.76 2.75 -28.62
CA VAL A 143 1.68 2.50 -29.73
C VAL A 143 2.93 3.33 -29.39
N GLY A 144 3.89 2.72 -28.70
CA GLY A 144 5.09 3.39 -28.21
C GLY A 144 6.03 2.44 -27.46
N VAL A 145 7.24 2.93 -27.18
CA VAL A 145 8.29 2.16 -26.53
C VAL A 145 7.92 1.85 -25.08
N LYS A 146 7.77 0.57 -24.75
CA LYS A 146 7.71 0.09 -23.38
C LYS A 146 9.09 0.28 -22.76
N LYS A 147 9.25 1.31 -21.93
CA LYS A 147 10.44 1.43 -21.08
C LYS A 147 10.31 0.36 -19.99
N LEU A 148 11.12 -0.69 -20.08
CA LEU A 148 11.26 -1.67 -19.00
C LEU A 148 11.65 -0.89 -17.74
N ALA A 149 10.83 -0.97 -16.69
CA ALA A 149 11.16 -0.34 -15.42
C ALA A 149 12.50 -0.92 -14.95
N ARG A 150 13.51 -0.05 -14.74
CA ARG A 150 14.74 -0.47 -14.06
C ARG A 150 14.35 -1.00 -12.68
N PRO A 151 14.80 -2.20 -12.28
CA PRO A 151 14.72 -2.56 -10.86
C PRO A 151 15.48 -1.49 -10.07
N MET A 152 14.84 -0.95 -9.04
CA MET A 152 15.50 0.02 -8.16
C MET A 152 16.76 -0.62 -7.58
N PRO A 153 17.87 0.13 -7.45
CA PRO A 153 19.02 -0.34 -6.72
C PRO A 153 18.64 -0.46 -5.24
N GLY A 154 18.44 -1.71 -4.79
CA GLY A 154 18.52 -2.02 -3.38
C GLY A 154 19.97 -1.81 -2.94
N GLY A 155 20.19 -0.87 -2.02
CA GLY A 155 21.38 -0.84 -1.18
C GLY A 155 21.00 -1.11 0.28
N PRO A 156 21.96 -1.32 1.19
CA PRO A 156 23.39 -1.54 0.99
C PRO A 156 23.87 -2.94 1.44
N ALA A 157 25.13 -3.20 1.11
CA ALA A 157 25.97 -4.36 1.40
C ALA A 157 25.73 -5.05 2.76
N GLY A 158 25.49 -6.37 2.69
CA GLY A 158 25.77 -7.33 3.75
C GLY A 158 27.00 -8.15 3.34
N ALA A 159 28.03 -8.14 4.18
CA ALA A 159 29.30 -8.85 4.00
C ALA A 159 29.12 -10.38 3.86
N PRO A 160 30.03 -11.08 3.15
CA PRO A 160 30.02 -12.53 3.06
C PRO A 160 30.55 -13.17 4.36
N ALA A 161 29.99 -14.33 4.70
CA ALA A 161 30.37 -15.11 5.87
C ALA A 161 31.43 -16.19 5.55
N ALA A 162 32.31 -16.42 6.54
CA ALA A 162 33.18 -17.58 6.82
C ALA A 162 34.43 -17.76 5.92
N ALA A 163 35.61 -18.18 6.39
CA ALA A 163 35.98 -18.93 7.59
C ALA A 163 37.48 -18.78 7.93
N ALA A 164 37.82 -19.26 9.13
CA ALA A 164 39.12 -19.81 9.59
C ALA A 164 40.22 -18.82 10.02
N GLY A 165 40.59 -18.96 11.29
CA GLY A 165 41.67 -18.21 11.95
C GLY A 165 43.07 -18.80 11.72
N VAL A 166 44.05 -18.15 12.36
CA VAL A 166 45.26 -18.70 13.01
C VAL A 166 46.17 -17.52 13.45
N THR A 167 46.44 -17.48 14.76
CA THR A 167 47.60 -16.96 15.53
C THR A 167 48.17 -15.53 15.40
N GLN A 168 48.65 -15.05 16.55
CA GLN A 168 49.27 -13.77 16.90
C GLN A 168 50.46 -13.31 16.02
N PRO A 169 50.81 -12.01 16.01
CA PRO A 169 51.88 -11.48 15.18
C PRO A 169 53.26 -11.58 15.88
N ALA A 170 54.26 -12.04 15.14
CA ALA A 170 55.67 -11.81 15.41
C ALA A 170 56.26 -10.87 14.34
N THR A 171 56.81 -9.76 14.84
CA THR A 171 57.88 -8.89 14.33
C THR A 171 58.38 -9.01 12.87
N ALA A 172 58.33 -7.84 12.21
CA ALA A 172 59.41 -7.15 11.49
C ALA A 172 59.98 -7.69 10.15
N ALA A 173 60.19 -6.71 9.27
CA ALA A 173 61.23 -6.60 8.24
C ALA A 173 60.91 -6.98 6.77
N THR A 174 60.75 -5.92 5.97
CA THR A 174 61.64 -5.52 4.86
C THR A 174 61.51 -6.18 3.47
N THR A 175 61.62 -5.28 2.46
CA THR A 175 62.09 -5.46 1.06
C THR A 175 61.16 -6.17 0.07
N THR A 176 60.48 -5.44 -0.83
CA THR A 176 60.90 -4.89 -2.15
C THR A 176 60.83 -5.88 -3.32
N ALA A 177 60.20 -5.36 -4.40
CA ALA A 177 60.43 -5.63 -5.83
C ALA A 177 59.83 -6.91 -6.45
N THR A 178 58.72 -6.73 -7.21
CA THR A 178 58.62 -6.70 -8.70
C THR A 178 59.61 -7.58 -9.51
N PRO A 179 59.32 -8.13 -10.72
CA PRO A 179 58.20 -7.93 -11.67
C PRO A 179 57.64 -9.18 -12.42
N ALA A 180 56.57 -8.93 -13.20
CA ALA A 180 56.24 -9.44 -14.55
C ALA A 180 56.23 -10.95 -14.87
N LYS A 181 55.12 -11.43 -15.47
CA LYS A 181 55.00 -11.71 -16.92
C LYS A 181 53.62 -12.28 -17.32
N VAL A 182 53.18 -11.76 -18.47
CA VAL A 182 52.11 -12.13 -19.40
C VAL A 182 51.92 -13.64 -19.65
N LYS A 183 50.67 -14.09 -19.81
CA LYS A 183 50.24 -15.04 -20.87
C LYS A 183 48.72 -15.16 -21.02
N GLU A 184 48.35 -15.52 -22.23
CA GLU A 184 47.11 -15.26 -22.97
C GLU A 184 46.36 -16.58 -23.26
N ALA A 185 45.06 -16.44 -23.60
CA ALA A 185 44.19 -17.39 -24.34
C ALA A 185 43.58 -18.61 -23.58
N PRO A 186 42.56 -19.33 -24.13
CA PRO A 186 41.62 -19.01 -25.21
C PRO A 186 40.13 -19.35 -24.92
N SER A 187 39.29 -18.88 -25.83
CA SER A 187 37.92 -19.28 -26.16
C SER A 187 37.75 -20.74 -26.60
N LYS A 188 36.60 -21.37 -26.28
CA LYS A 188 35.95 -22.38 -27.14
C LYS A 188 34.43 -22.28 -27.07
N GLU A 189 33.86 -22.34 -28.26
CA GLU A 189 32.46 -22.35 -28.66
C GLU A 189 32.16 -23.76 -29.23
N SER A 190 30.93 -24.26 -29.03
CA SER A 190 30.20 -25.34 -29.75
C SER A 190 29.28 -26.08 -28.76
N GLU A 191 28.13 -26.66 -29.06
CA GLU A 191 27.17 -26.68 -30.17
C GLU A 191 25.91 -27.42 -29.62
N LYS A 192 24.74 -27.17 -30.22
CA LYS A 192 23.57 -28.05 -30.39
C LYS A 192 23.28 -29.18 -29.37
N LYS A 193 22.08 -29.10 -28.77
CA LYS A 193 20.97 -30.03 -29.09
C LYS A 193 19.63 -29.38 -28.78
#